data_AF-A0A412WN41-F1
#
_entry.id   AF-A0A412WN41-F1
#
_cell.length_a   1.000
_cell.length_b   1.000
_cell.length_c   1.000
_cell.angle_alpha   90.00
_cell.angle_beta   90.00
_cell.angle_gamma   90.00
#
_symmetry.space_group_name_H-M   'P 1'
#
loop_
_entity.id
_entity.type
_entity.pdbx_description
1 polymer ?
#
loop_
_entity_poly.entity_id
_entity_poly.type
_entity_poly.pdbx_seq_one_letter_code
_entity_poly.pdbx_strand_id
1 'polypeptide(L)'
;MGINFWNLPFRSKIYNPPVNTKTKIGQKGRAPGEFEFLECFTLDTENQYVITTDNFKNLKYFSYEGKYIKSVPLELFYKDLIVTSGGDLAFHTSKMINYEYKKNFLGKITVKKSCFNLHIQTGSEFVKYFSYSDKIFDNGKMYQDISYPFSKYNHFIRYIYPFNDTIFQIIDHKPHPLYYIDFEDKKSKEDLIAMNGEEVEEFYKKNKDCAYFVNNFIETDEFMKIDYFFGNKLYSTIIRKGVNHSIMTGALKNDFFGIDLFFQSVINNEFVSYFSPLLIKKLVEEEPSNEYITFFREHGLLDVNEDNNPIVMKCKFKKNEGIDQ
;
A
#
# COMPACT_ATOMS: atom_id res chain seq x y z
N MET A 1 -23.90 -8.59 16.57
CA MET A 1 -23.99 -9.96 16.03
C MET A 1 -22.60 -10.58 16.05
N GLY A 2 -22.51 -11.89 16.31
CA GLY A 2 -21.24 -12.56 16.52
C GLY A 2 -20.33 -12.47 15.30
N ILE A 3 -19.11 -11.98 15.50
CA ILE A 3 -18.03 -12.10 14.52
C ILE A 3 -17.68 -13.59 14.49
N ASN A 4 -18.20 -14.31 13.50
CA ASN A 4 -17.83 -15.70 13.28
C ASN A 4 -16.44 -15.75 12.63
N PHE A 5 -15.46 -16.25 13.38
CA PHE A 5 -14.12 -16.54 12.87
C PHE A 5 -14.18 -17.81 12.02
N TRP A 6 -14.30 -17.67 10.71
CA TRP A 6 -14.07 -18.78 9.79
C TRP A 6 -12.58 -18.83 9.42
N ASN A 7 -11.88 -19.89 9.83
CA ASN A 7 -10.56 -20.21 9.30
C ASN A 7 -10.74 -20.76 7.88
N LEU A 8 -10.79 -19.90 6.85
CA LEU A 8 -10.69 -20.38 5.47
C LEU A 8 -9.22 -20.68 5.16
N PRO A 9 -8.88 -21.91 4.74
CA PRO A 9 -7.52 -22.28 4.43
C PRO A 9 -7.01 -21.56 3.18
N PHE A 10 -5.90 -20.83 3.29
CA PHE A 10 -5.18 -20.27 2.13
C PHE A 10 -4.28 -21.34 1.52
N ARG A 11 -4.44 -21.70 0.24
CA ARG A 11 -3.38 -22.43 -0.47
C ARG A 11 -2.27 -21.43 -0.81
N SER A 12 -1.16 -21.52 -0.09
CA SER A 12 0.09 -20.87 -0.48
C SER A 12 0.79 -21.69 -1.56
N LYS A 13 1.18 -21.04 -2.65
CA LYS A 13 2.25 -21.53 -3.51
C LYS A 13 3.46 -20.66 -3.24
N ILE A 14 4.49 -21.23 -2.64
CA ILE A 14 5.76 -20.54 -2.51
C ILE A 14 6.40 -20.53 -3.88
N TYR A 15 6.48 -19.34 -4.45
CA TYR A 15 7.36 -19.10 -5.57
C TYR A 15 8.64 -18.55 -4.97
N ASN A 16 9.69 -19.36 -4.96
CA ASN A 16 11.04 -18.84 -4.99
C ASN A 16 11.36 -18.63 -6.47
N PRO A 17 10.95 -17.51 -7.12
CA PRO A 17 11.48 -17.24 -8.44
C PRO A 17 12.99 -17.25 -8.27
N PRO A 18 13.77 -17.88 -9.17
CA PRO A 18 15.20 -17.66 -9.16
C PRO A 18 15.36 -16.16 -9.17
N VAL A 19 15.88 -15.58 -8.07
CA VAL A 19 16.19 -14.17 -8.02
C VAL A 19 17.30 -14.02 -9.04
N ASN A 20 16.91 -13.75 -10.27
CA ASN A 20 17.81 -13.45 -11.34
C ASN A 20 18.28 -12.04 -11.01
N THR A 21 19.25 -11.94 -10.10
CA THR A 21 19.89 -10.73 -9.58
C THR A 21 20.59 -9.91 -10.67
N LYS A 22 20.34 -10.19 -11.95
CA LYS A 22 21.08 -9.67 -13.09
C LYS A 22 21.00 -8.16 -13.22
N THR A 23 20.00 -7.51 -12.61
CA THR A 23 19.79 -6.08 -12.79
C THR A 23 19.61 -5.37 -11.45
N LYS A 24 20.64 -4.62 -11.06
CA LYS A 24 20.60 -3.66 -9.96
C LYS A 24 20.30 -2.27 -10.53
N ILE A 25 19.31 -1.58 -9.96
CA ILE A 25 18.97 -0.21 -10.35
C ILE A 25 19.69 0.75 -9.41
N GLY A 26 20.61 1.54 -9.98
CA GLY A 26 21.38 2.56 -9.28
C GLY A 26 22.22 2.06 -8.09
N GLN A 27 22.76 3.01 -7.34
CA GLN A 27 23.58 2.76 -6.15
C GLN A 27 23.56 3.97 -5.22
N LYS A 28 24.05 3.83 -3.98
CA LYS A 28 24.16 4.95 -3.05
C LYS A 28 25.18 5.98 -3.57
N GLY A 29 24.80 7.24 -3.61
CA GLY A 29 25.66 8.34 -4.05
C GLY A 29 24.88 9.57 -4.52
N ARG A 30 25.55 10.48 -5.24
CA ARG A 30 25.00 11.78 -5.68
C ARG A 30 25.12 12.00 -7.19
N ALA A 31 25.79 11.12 -7.91
CA ALA A 31 25.93 11.22 -9.36
C ALA A 31 24.60 10.91 -10.08
N PRO A 32 24.48 11.25 -11.37
CA PRO A 32 23.34 10.80 -12.18
C PRO A 32 23.17 9.27 -12.10
N GLY A 33 21.96 8.82 -11.78
CA GLY A 33 21.65 7.39 -11.60
C GLY A 33 21.95 6.82 -10.21
N GLU A 34 22.52 7.61 -9.29
CA GLU A 34 22.72 7.24 -7.89
C GLU A 34 21.60 7.79 -6.98
N PHE A 35 21.52 7.32 -5.75
CA PHE A 35 20.51 7.73 -4.76
C PHE A 35 21.16 8.15 -3.45
N GLU A 36 20.73 9.28 -2.90
CA GLU A 36 21.03 9.64 -1.51
C GLU A 36 20.03 8.96 -0.56
N PHE A 37 18.75 9.02 -0.93
CA PHE A 37 17.65 8.46 -0.14
C PHE A 37 16.51 8.03 -1.06
N LEU A 38 16.35 6.72 -1.24
CA LEU A 38 15.28 6.12 -2.01
C LEU A 38 14.10 5.82 -1.09
N GLU A 39 12.92 6.32 -1.43
CA GLU A 39 11.72 6.15 -0.61
C GLU A 39 10.69 5.24 -1.28
N CYS A 40 10.33 5.55 -2.53
CA CYS A 40 9.33 4.79 -3.27
C CYS A 40 9.71 4.68 -4.74
N PHE A 41 9.11 3.70 -5.41
CA PHE A 41 9.24 3.49 -6.83
C PHE A 41 7.90 3.03 -7.42
N THR A 42 7.76 3.23 -8.73
CA THR A 42 6.63 2.72 -9.49
C THR A 42 7.11 2.27 -10.86
N LEU A 43 6.27 1.49 -11.54
CA LEU A 43 6.55 0.96 -12.87
C LEU A 43 5.61 1.61 -13.87
N ASP A 44 6.20 2.24 -14.87
CA ASP A 44 5.55 2.58 -16.12
C ASP A 44 5.74 1.40 -17.08
N THR A 45 4.69 0.61 -17.26
CA THR A 45 4.71 -0.59 -18.10
C THR A 45 4.57 -0.27 -19.58
N GLU A 46 3.99 0.88 -19.92
CA GLU A 46 3.78 1.31 -21.31
C GLU A 46 5.10 1.83 -21.89
N ASN A 47 5.79 2.69 -21.14
CA ASN A 47 7.07 3.26 -21.56
C ASN A 47 8.29 2.46 -21.07
N GLN A 48 8.08 1.38 -20.31
CA GLN A 48 9.12 0.51 -19.74
C GLN A 48 10.13 1.27 -18.86
N TYR A 49 9.60 2.12 -17.98
CA TYR A 49 10.41 2.86 -17.00
C TYR A 49 10.19 2.37 -15.58
N VAL A 50 11.29 2.27 -14.85
CA VAL A 50 11.27 2.29 -13.38
C VAL A 50 11.42 3.75 -12.98
N ILE A 51 10.42 4.29 -12.32
CA ILE A 51 10.39 5.67 -11.84
C ILE A 51 10.54 5.60 -10.32
N THR A 52 11.55 6.28 -9.80
CA THR A 52 11.88 6.25 -8.38
C THR A 52 12.17 7.66 -7.90
N THR A 53 12.15 7.82 -6.59
CA THR A 53 12.36 9.10 -5.93
C THR A 53 13.73 9.16 -5.29
N ASP A 54 14.31 10.34 -5.26
CA ASP A 54 15.56 10.59 -4.55
C ASP A 54 15.45 11.86 -3.72
N ASN A 55 15.61 11.70 -2.40
CA ASN A 55 15.60 12.79 -1.42
C ASN A 55 14.36 13.69 -1.54
N PHE A 56 13.20 13.14 -1.92
CA PHE A 56 11.92 13.85 -2.11
C PHE A 56 11.94 15.02 -3.11
N LYS A 57 13.00 15.14 -3.91
CA LYS A 57 13.24 16.34 -4.73
C LYS A 57 13.28 16.05 -6.22
N ASN A 58 13.53 14.80 -6.60
CA ASN A 58 13.67 14.43 -7.99
C ASN A 58 13.04 13.07 -8.25
N LEU A 59 12.39 12.96 -9.40
CA LEU A 59 12.04 11.70 -10.02
C LEU A 59 13.21 11.26 -10.89
N LYS A 60 13.70 10.03 -10.68
CA LYS A 60 14.70 9.40 -11.54
C LYS A 60 14.05 8.29 -12.34
N TYR A 61 14.40 8.25 -13.62
CA TYR A 61 13.87 7.31 -14.60
C TYR A 61 14.98 6.35 -15.01
N PHE A 62 14.68 5.06 -14.96
CA PHE A 62 15.57 3.98 -15.39
C PHE A 62 14.85 3.07 -16.37
N SER A 63 15.58 2.42 -17.27
CA SER A 63 15.02 1.32 -18.05
C SER A 63 14.82 0.08 -17.17
N TYR A 64 14.08 -0.91 -17.66
CA TYR A 64 13.91 -2.20 -16.94
C TYR A 64 15.22 -2.98 -16.83
N GLU A 65 16.20 -2.71 -17.70
CA GLU A 65 17.57 -3.19 -17.60
C GLU A 65 18.42 -2.39 -16.61
N GLY A 66 17.84 -1.43 -15.90
CA GLY A 66 18.47 -0.65 -14.83
C GLY A 66 19.37 0.48 -15.31
N LYS A 67 19.33 0.83 -16.61
CA LYS A 67 20.09 1.96 -17.15
C LYS A 67 19.43 3.27 -16.77
N TYR A 68 20.18 4.20 -16.19
CA TYR A 68 19.71 5.56 -15.93
C TYR A 68 19.37 6.30 -17.23
N ILE A 69 18.21 6.96 -17.25
CA ILE A 69 17.69 7.69 -18.40
C ILE A 69 17.74 9.19 -18.13
N LYS A 70 17.06 9.66 -17.09
CA LYS A 70 16.94 11.09 -16.76
C LYS A 70 16.52 11.31 -15.32
N SER A 71 16.66 12.55 -14.86
CA SER A 71 16.09 13.05 -13.61
C SER A 71 15.23 14.27 -13.90
N VAL A 72 14.10 14.38 -13.23
CA VAL A 72 13.17 15.52 -13.33
C VAL A 72 12.97 16.08 -11.92
N PRO A 73 13.19 17.39 -11.71
CA PRO A 73 12.86 18.03 -10.44
C PRO A 73 11.38 17.84 -10.09
N LEU A 74 11.12 17.57 -8.82
CA LEU A 74 9.78 17.42 -8.29
C LEU A 74 9.56 18.45 -7.20
N GLU A 75 8.73 19.45 -7.51
CA GLU A 75 8.33 20.51 -6.58
C GLU A 75 7.08 20.11 -5.80
N LEU A 76 7.11 18.92 -5.21
CA LEU A 76 5.99 18.36 -4.46
C LEU A 76 6.49 17.51 -3.29
N PHE A 77 5.95 17.74 -2.10
CA PHE A 77 6.05 16.85 -0.96
C PHE A 77 4.96 15.78 -1.04
N TYR A 78 5.35 14.51 -1.02
CA TYR A 78 4.47 13.35 -1.09
C TYR A 78 5.05 12.16 -0.32
N LYS A 79 4.22 11.15 -0.08
CA LYS A 79 4.54 9.91 0.63
C LYS A 79 4.61 8.70 -0.28
N ASP A 80 3.78 8.70 -1.31
CA ASP A 80 3.72 7.63 -2.28
C ASP A 80 3.32 8.16 -3.66
N LEU A 81 3.63 7.40 -4.70
CA LEU A 81 3.31 7.74 -6.08
C LEU A 81 3.04 6.52 -6.94
N ILE A 82 2.26 6.72 -7.99
CA ILE A 82 1.91 5.66 -8.93
C ILE A 82 1.78 6.19 -10.36
N VAL A 83 2.25 5.41 -11.33
CA VAL A 83 1.99 5.68 -12.76
C VAL A 83 0.55 5.32 -13.11
N THR A 84 -0.17 6.31 -13.63
CA THR A 84 -1.50 6.23 -14.24
C THR A 84 -1.43 5.79 -15.71
N SER A 85 -2.57 5.43 -16.29
CA SER A 85 -2.67 5.12 -17.72
C SER A 85 -2.20 6.30 -18.57
N GLY A 86 -1.34 6.05 -19.56
CA GLY A 86 -0.74 7.11 -20.39
C GLY A 86 0.57 7.69 -19.85
N GLY A 87 1.11 7.17 -18.75
CA GLY A 87 2.44 7.56 -18.23
C GLY A 87 2.47 8.78 -17.31
N ASP A 88 1.32 9.40 -17.04
CA ASP A 88 1.18 10.45 -16.03
C ASP A 88 1.30 9.87 -14.60
N LEU A 89 1.58 10.73 -13.62
CA LEU A 89 1.83 10.34 -12.23
C LEU A 89 0.75 10.84 -11.28
N ALA A 90 0.30 9.97 -10.37
CA ALA A 90 -0.52 10.35 -9.22
C ALA A 90 0.32 10.28 -7.95
N PHE A 91 0.17 11.27 -7.08
CA PHE A 91 0.94 11.43 -5.85
C PHE A 91 0.00 11.51 -4.65
N HIS A 92 0.28 10.70 -3.65
CA HIS A 92 -0.33 10.84 -2.34
C HIS A 92 0.51 11.81 -1.52
N THR A 93 -0.02 13.00 -1.33
CA THR A 93 0.63 14.10 -0.59
C THR A 93 0.36 14.05 0.90
N SER A 94 -0.45 13.09 1.36
CA SER A 94 -0.89 13.01 2.75
C SER A 94 -1.51 14.34 3.19
N LYS A 95 -1.24 14.77 4.43
CA LYS A 95 -1.58 16.09 4.96
C LYS A 95 -0.43 17.10 4.85
N MET A 96 0.57 16.89 3.98
CA MET A 96 1.70 17.81 3.82
C MET A 96 1.35 19.03 2.97
N ILE A 97 1.47 20.23 3.56
CA ILE A 97 1.24 21.50 2.86
C ILE A 97 2.28 21.67 1.75
N ASN A 98 1.79 21.68 0.52
CA ASN A 98 2.55 22.00 -0.68
C ASN A 98 2.41 23.48 -1.03
N TYR A 99 3.28 24.00 -1.90
CA TYR A 99 3.34 25.42 -2.25
C TYR A 99 3.35 25.62 -3.77
N GLU A 100 2.51 26.51 -4.26
CA GLU A 100 2.50 26.93 -5.66
C GLU A 100 3.10 28.32 -5.80
N TYR A 101 4.11 28.42 -6.66
CA TYR A 101 4.79 29.67 -6.95
C TYR A 101 4.31 30.21 -8.30
N LYS A 102 3.69 31.40 -8.30
CA LYS A 102 3.28 32.08 -9.53
C LYS A 102 3.97 33.44 -9.64
N LYS A 103 4.72 33.63 -10.72
CA LYS A 103 5.32 34.91 -11.08
C LYS A 103 4.33 35.69 -11.94
N ASN A 104 3.97 36.90 -11.53
CA ASN A 104 3.12 37.77 -12.35
C ASN A 104 3.94 38.50 -13.44
N PHE A 105 3.25 39.22 -14.34
CA PHE A 105 3.88 39.98 -15.43
C PHE A 105 4.91 41.02 -14.98
N LEU A 106 4.77 41.54 -13.75
CA LEU A 106 5.71 42.49 -13.13
C LEU A 106 6.87 41.79 -12.41
N GLY A 107 6.98 40.47 -12.52
CA GLY A 107 8.02 39.67 -11.92
C GLY A 107 7.86 39.40 -10.41
N LYS A 108 6.75 39.83 -9.79
CA LYS A 108 6.45 39.53 -8.39
C LYS A 108 6.01 38.08 -8.23
N ILE A 109 6.67 37.36 -7.32
CA ILE A 109 6.31 35.98 -6.97
C ILE A 109 5.19 36.02 -5.93
N THR A 110 4.15 35.24 -6.18
CA THR A 110 3.08 34.94 -5.24
C THR A 110 3.17 33.47 -4.86
N VAL A 111 2.97 33.17 -3.58
CA VAL A 111 3.00 31.80 -3.05
C VAL A 111 1.63 31.47 -2.52
N LYS A 112 1.07 30.35 -2.97
CA LYS A 112 -0.22 29.84 -2.49
C LYS A 112 -0.02 28.46 -1.89
N LYS A 113 -0.60 28.22 -0.71
CA LYS A 113 -0.64 26.87 -0.12
C LYS A 113 -1.54 25.96 -0.95
N SER A 114 -1.12 24.71 -1.12
CA SER A 114 -1.82 23.63 -1.80
C SER A 114 -2.02 22.48 -0.81
N CYS A 115 -3.23 22.38 -0.26
CA CYS A 115 -3.57 21.45 0.82
C CYS A 115 -4.58 20.42 0.32
N PHE A 116 -4.09 19.38 -0.34
CA PHE A 116 -4.87 18.30 -0.94
C PHE A 116 -4.15 16.98 -0.67
N ASN A 117 -4.87 15.85 -0.55
CA ASN A 117 -4.26 14.53 -0.30
C ASN A 117 -3.80 13.83 -1.58
N LEU A 118 -4.36 14.23 -2.73
CA LEU A 118 -4.09 13.63 -4.03
C LEU A 118 -3.78 14.73 -5.05
N HIS A 119 -2.64 14.58 -5.69
CA HIS A 119 -2.21 15.39 -6.83
C HIS A 119 -1.99 14.46 -8.02
N ILE A 120 -2.67 14.71 -9.14
CA ILE A 120 -2.50 13.94 -10.38
C ILE A 120 -1.90 14.85 -11.43
N GLN A 121 -0.74 14.47 -11.95
CA GLN A 121 -0.06 15.18 -13.02
C GLN A 121 -0.86 15.06 -14.31
N THR A 122 -1.05 16.17 -15.00
CA THR A 122 -1.64 16.26 -16.34
C THR A 122 -0.74 17.18 -17.17
N GLY A 123 0.18 16.59 -17.92
CA GLY A 123 1.22 17.36 -18.62
C GLY A 123 2.14 18.09 -17.63
N SER A 124 2.15 19.43 -17.68
CA SER A 124 2.96 20.27 -16.78
C SER A 124 2.22 20.76 -15.53
N GLU A 125 0.93 20.43 -15.39
CA GLU A 125 0.09 20.88 -14.28
C GLU A 125 -0.36 19.72 -13.39
N PHE A 126 -0.97 20.06 -12.26
CA PHE A 126 -1.57 19.10 -11.34
C PHE A 126 -3.05 19.38 -11.15
N VAL A 127 -3.88 18.35 -11.33
CA VAL A 127 -5.26 18.32 -10.84
C VAL A 127 -5.26 17.78 -9.42
N LYS A 128 -6.07 18.36 -8.53
CA LYS A 128 -5.96 18.15 -7.08
C LYS A 128 -7.29 17.78 -6.46
N TYR A 129 -7.25 16.85 -5.51
CA TYR A 129 -8.45 16.29 -4.89
C TYR A 129 -8.30 16.13 -3.38
N PHE A 130 -9.44 16.13 -2.69
CA PHE A 130 -9.56 15.91 -1.24
C PHE A 130 -8.79 16.96 -0.43
N SER A 131 -9.30 18.19 -0.43
CA SER A 131 -8.71 19.31 0.31
C SER A 131 -8.76 19.09 1.82
N TYR A 132 -7.81 19.67 2.53
CA TYR A 132 -7.82 19.73 3.99
C TYR A 132 -7.42 21.13 4.50
N SER A 133 -7.73 21.39 5.77
CA SER A 133 -7.46 22.68 6.41
C SER A 133 -6.01 22.79 6.86
N ASP A 134 -5.30 23.81 6.37
CA ASP A 134 -3.94 24.14 6.80
C ASP A 134 -3.87 24.70 8.22
N LYS A 135 -5.02 25.07 8.81
CA LYS A 135 -5.10 25.46 10.22
C LYS A 135 -5.04 24.26 11.18
N ILE A 136 -5.47 23.09 10.70
CA ILE A 136 -5.50 21.83 11.47
C ILE A 136 -4.23 21.05 11.21
N PHE A 137 -3.79 21.00 9.95
CA PHE A 137 -2.64 20.23 9.50
C PHE A 137 -1.50 21.13 9.03
N ASP A 138 -0.90 21.88 9.97
CA ASP A 138 0.30 22.66 9.66
C ASP A 138 1.53 21.74 9.48
N ASN A 139 2.48 22.14 8.64
CA ASN A 139 3.67 21.34 8.39
C ASN A 139 4.49 21.16 9.67
N GLY A 140 4.91 19.92 9.93
CA GLY A 140 5.67 19.56 11.13
C GLY A 140 4.80 19.21 12.35
N LYS A 141 3.47 19.30 12.24
CA LYS A 141 2.55 18.76 13.24
C LYS A 141 2.30 17.26 13.02
N MET A 142 1.89 16.60 14.10
CA MET A 142 1.53 15.19 14.06
C MET A 142 0.22 15.00 13.29
N TYR A 143 0.20 14.03 12.39
CA TYR A 143 -0.99 13.55 11.70
C TYR A 143 -0.84 12.05 11.44
N GLN A 144 -1.97 11.35 11.30
CA GLN A 144 -1.97 9.93 10.95
C GLN A 144 -2.00 9.76 9.44
N ASP A 145 -1.28 8.76 8.95
CA ASP A 145 -1.18 8.48 7.53
C ASP A 145 -1.10 6.99 7.21
N ILE A 146 -1.47 6.63 5.98
CA ILE A 146 -1.50 5.26 5.50
C ILE A 146 -0.25 4.92 4.68
N SER A 147 0.27 3.71 4.86
CA SER A 147 1.50 3.27 4.18
C SER A 147 1.29 2.93 2.70
N TYR A 148 0.07 2.52 2.32
CA TYR A 148 -0.23 2.03 0.97
C TYR A 148 -1.53 2.68 0.46
N PRO A 149 -1.50 3.96 0.08
CA PRO A 149 -2.65 4.70 -0.43
C PRO A 149 -3.10 4.23 -1.81
N PHE A 150 -2.19 3.65 -2.60
CA PHE A 150 -2.47 3.18 -3.95
C PHE A 150 -2.39 1.65 -4.07
N SER A 151 -3.24 1.08 -4.92
CA SER A 151 -3.07 -0.27 -5.45
C SER A 151 -3.53 -0.37 -6.91
N LYS A 152 -3.07 -1.39 -7.65
CA LYS A 152 -3.48 -1.64 -9.05
C LYS A 152 -4.32 -2.90 -9.17
N TYR A 153 -5.39 -2.82 -9.95
CA TYR A 153 -6.19 -3.98 -10.34
C TYR A 153 -6.76 -3.77 -11.76
N ASN A 154 -6.53 -4.72 -12.67
CA ASN A 154 -6.96 -4.68 -14.08
C ASN A 154 -6.74 -3.31 -14.76
N HIS A 155 -5.50 -2.81 -14.70
CA HIS A 155 -5.05 -1.50 -15.22
C HIS A 155 -5.58 -0.26 -14.49
N PHE A 156 -6.58 -0.41 -13.63
CA PHE A 156 -7.10 0.70 -12.85
C PHE A 156 -6.32 0.90 -11.56
N ILE A 157 -6.21 2.16 -11.16
CA ILE A 157 -5.64 2.54 -9.87
C ILE A 157 -6.77 2.65 -8.84
N ARG A 158 -6.53 2.09 -7.67
CA ARG A 158 -7.32 2.29 -6.46
C ARG A 158 -6.62 3.31 -5.60
N TYR A 159 -7.43 4.14 -4.95
CA TYR A 159 -6.94 5.16 -4.05
C TYR A 159 -7.78 5.21 -2.78
N ILE A 160 -7.11 5.26 -1.65
CA ILE A 160 -7.68 5.55 -0.33
C ILE A 160 -6.79 6.57 0.36
N TYR A 161 -7.33 7.31 1.32
CA TYR A 161 -6.57 8.23 2.16
C TYR A 161 -7.06 8.13 3.62
N PRO A 162 -6.27 8.61 4.60
CA PRO A 162 -6.54 8.42 6.03
C PRO A 162 -7.96 8.82 6.45
N PHE A 163 -8.57 7.97 7.29
CA PHE A 163 -9.92 8.13 7.87
C PHE A 163 -11.08 8.21 6.88
N ASN A 164 -10.84 7.91 5.61
CA ASN A 164 -11.88 7.85 4.62
C ASN A 164 -12.33 6.42 4.37
N ASP A 165 -13.64 6.19 4.46
CA ASP A 165 -14.23 4.86 4.28
C ASP A 165 -14.59 4.56 2.82
N THR A 166 -14.25 5.47 1.89
CA THR A 166 -14.50 5.27 0.45
C THR A 166 -13.20 4.89 -0.26
N ILE A 167 -13.25 3.80 -1.02
CA ILE A 167 -12.20 3.43 -1.97
C ILE A 167 -12.55 4.06 -3.31
N PHE A 168 -11.64 4.82 -3.88
CA PHE A 168 -11.80 5.45 -5.18
C PHE A 168 -11.09 4.65 -6.26
N GLN A 169 -11.65 4.67 -7.47
CA GLN A 169 -10.97 4.32 -8.70
C GLN A 169 -10.56 5.60 -9.43
N ILE A 170 -9.30 5.70 -9.86
CA ILE A 170 -8.85 6.83 -10.69
C ILE A 170 -9.07 6.48 -12.17
N ILE A 171 -9.86 7.30 -12.87
CA ILE A 171 -10.17 7.21 -14.30
C ILE A 171 -9.98 8.60 -14.89
N ASP A 172 -9.26 8.74 -16.00
CA ASP A 172 -9.04 10.03 -16.69
C ASP A 172 -8.67 11.16 -15.71
N HIS A 173 -7.68 10.87 -14.85
CA HIS A 173 -7.14 11.81 -13.87
C HIS A 173 -8.17 12.30 -12.83
N LYS A 174 -9.27 11.57 -12.63
CA LYS A 174 -10.34 11.87 -11.66
C LYS A 174 -10.61 10.67 -10.75
N PRO A 175 -10.71 10.88 -9.43
CA PRO A 175 -11.15 9.83 -8.51
C PRO A 175 -12.68 9.69 -8.56
N HIS A 176 -13.14 8.46 -8.78
CA HIS A 176 -14.54 8.06 -8.73
C HIS A 176 -14.76 7.12 -7.56
N PRO A 177 -15.75 7.35 -6.68
CA PRO A 177 -16.11 6.37 -5.64
C PRO A 177 -16.39 5.01 -6.27
N LEU A 178 -15.76 3.96 -5.75
CA LEU A 178 -15.94 2.59 -6.22
C LEU A 178 -16.56 1.71 -5.13
N TYR A 179 -15.99 1.73 -3.92
CA TYR A 179 -16.48 0.98 -2.78
C TYR A 179 -16.65 1.89 -1.57
N TYR A 180 -17.61 1.58 -0.71
CA TYR A 180 -17.79 2.21 0.59
C TYR A 180 -17.74 1.12 1.66
N ILE A 181 -16.88 1.31 2.65
CA ILE A 181 -16.70 0.41 3.78
C ILE A 181 -17.61 0.87 4.90
N ASP A 182 -18.58 0.04 5.25
CA ASP A 182 -19.47 0.31 6.38
C ASP A 182 -19.13 -0.61 7.55
N PHE A 183 -18.86 -0.02 8.71
CA PHE A 183 -18.66 -0.74 9.96
C PHE A 183 -19.93 -0.79 10.81
N GLU A 184 -21.08 -0.39 10.25
CA GLU A 184 -22.38 -0.40 10.91
C GLU A 184 -22.35 0.32 12.28
N ASP A 185 -22.77 -0.35 13.36
CA ASP A 185 -22.78 0.18 14.72
C ASP A 185 -21.37 0.41 15.30
N LYS A 186 -20.34 -0.16 14.67
CA LYS A 186 -18.92 0.01 15.05
C LYS A 186 -18.26 1.20 14.36
N LYS A 187 -18.90 1.85 13.40
CA LYS A 187 -18.32 3.01 12.73
C LYS A 187 -18.13 4.18 13.70
N SER A 188 -17.02 4.91 13.56
CA SER A 188 -16.82 6.17 14.28
C SER A 188 -17.97 7.14 14.02
N LYS A 189 -18.51 7.72 15.09
CA LYS A 189 -19.51 8.81 15.02
C LYS A 189 -18.86 10.19 14.89
N GLU A 190 -17.56 10.26 15.09
CA GLU A 190 -16.78 11.50 14.99
C GLU A 190 -16.09 11.58 13.63
N ASP A 191 -15.97 12.80 13.10
CA ASP A 191 -15.27 13.06 11.83
C ASP A 191 -13.75 13.14 12.06
N LEU A 192 -13.10 11.97 11.99
CA LEU A 192 -11.67 11.83 12.19
C LEU A 192 -10.84 12.53 11.09
N ILE A 193 -11.42 12.80 9.91
CA ILE A 193 -10.71 13.49 8.81
C ILE A 193 -10.39 14.95 9.17
N ALA A 194 -11.22 15.53 10.05
CA ALA A 194 -11.11 16.90 10.51
C ALA A 194 -10.30 17.06 11.82
N MET A 195 -9.76 15.97 12.37
CA MET A 195 -9.00 16.00 13.62
C MET A 195 -7.49 16.06 13.36
N ASN A 196 -6.77 16.78 14.22
CA ASN A 196 -5.31 16.73 14.26
C ASN A 196 -4.80 15.44 14.93
N GLY A 197 -3.49 15.20 14.88
CA GLY A 197 -2.89 13.97 15.43
C GLY A 197 -3.14 13.74 16.93
N GLU A 198 -3.11 14.79 17.74
CA GLU A 198 -3.31 14.69 19.20
C GLU A 198 -4.77 14.33 19.52
N GLU A 199 -5.73 14.97 18.85
CA GLU A 199 -7.16 14.67 18.96
C GLU A 199 -7.48 13.23 18.58
N VAL A 200 -6.87 12.75 17.49
CA VAL A 200 -6.98 11.36 17.06
C VAL A 200 -6.40 10.38 18.08
N GLU A 201 -5.25 10.68 18.69
CA GLU A 201 -4.70 9.83 19.75
C GLU A 201 -5.61 9.76 20.98
N GLU A 202 -6.24 10.87 21.35
CA GLU A 202 -7.24 10.87 22.41
C GLU A 202 -8.47 10.05 22.05
N PHE A 203 -8.94 10.17 20.80
CA PHE A 203 -10.04 9.37 20.28
C PHE A 203 -9.75 7.88 20.44
N TYR A 204 -8.55 7.41 20.06
CA TYR A 204 -8.14 6.01 20.20
C TYR A 204 -8.17 5.50 21.64
N LYS A 205 -7.87 6.36 22.62
CA LYS A 205 -7.88 5.99 24.04
C LYS A 205 -9.30 5.81 24.57
N LYS A 206 -10.25 6.63 24.09
CA LYS A 206 -11.63 6.70 24.57
C LYS A 206 -12.58 5.73 23.84
N ASN A 207 -12.38 5.52 22.54
CA ASN A 207 -13.34 4.84 21.66
C ASN A 207 -12.86 3.44 21.23
N LYS A 208 -12.67 2.52 22.20
CA LYS A 208 -12.16 1.16 21.93
C LYS A 208 -13.13 0.26 21.14
N ASP A 209 -14.42 0.55 21.18
CA ASP A 209 -15.46 -0.24 20.50
C ASP A 209 -15.75 0.27 19.07
N CYS A 210 -14.89 1.12 18.52
CA CYS A 210 -15.02 1.68 17.19
C CYS A 210 -14.00 1.08 16.21
N ALA A 211 -14.44 0.85 14.98
CA ALA A 211 -13.60 0.53 13.84
C ALA A 211 -13.25 1.81 13.07
N TYR A 212 -11.99 1.93 12.66
CA TYR A 212 -11.48 3.14 12.00
C TYR A 212 -10.26 2.84 11.13
N PHE A 213 -9.84 3.84 10.34
CA PHE A 213 -8.58 3.87 9.61
C PHE A 213 -8.37 2.68 8.67
N VAL A 214 -9.32 2.54 7.74
CA VAL A 214 -9.20 1.63 6.59
C VAL A 214 -7.91 1.93 5.85
N ASN A 215 -7.11 0.90 5.57
CA ASN A 215 -5.87 1.02 4.82
C ASN A 215 -5.52 -0.28 4.06
N ASN A 216 -4.45 -0.24 3.27
CA ASN A 216 -3.88 -1.39 2.57
C ASN A 216 -4.95 -2.19 1.78
N PHE A 217 -5.71 -1.46 0.96
CA PHE A 217 -6.75 -2.02 0.09
C PHE A 217 -6.11 -2.74 -1.09
N ILE A 218 -6.42 -4.04 -1.23
CA ILE A 218 -5.92 -4.89 -2.31
C ILE A 218 -7.10 -5.63 -2.92
N GLU A 219 -7.08 -5.78 -4.24
CA GLU A 219 -8.18 -6.34 -5.01
C GLU A 219 -7.71 -7.43 -5.99
N THR A 220 -8.50 -8.49 -6.08
CA THR A 220 -8.43 -9.59 -7.05
C THR A 220 -9.77 -9.69 -7.78
N ASP A 221 -9.93 -10.60 -8.73
CA ASP A 221 -11.20 -10.82 -9.45
C ASP A 221 -12.33 -11.27 -8.52
N GLU A 222 -12.00 -12.06 -7.50
CA GLU A 222 -13.00 -12.65 -6.60
C GLU A 222 -13.02 -11.99 -5.22
N PHE A 223 -11.91 -11.44 -4.75
CA PHE A 223 -11.76 -10.96 -3.37
C PHE A 223 -11.20 -9.55 -3.27
N MET A 224 -11.61 -8.86 -2.23
CA MET A 224 -11.00 -7.63 -1.73
C MET A 224 -10.42 -7.90 -0.35
N LYS A 225 -9.37 -7.17 -0.02
CA LYS A 225 -8.73 -7.20 1.29
C LYS A 225 -8.54 -5.77 1.77
N ILE A 226 -8.86 -5.50 3.03
CA ILE A 226 -8.53 -4.24 3.72
C ILE A 226 -7.93 -4.55 5.08
N ASP A 227 -7.13 -3.62 5.59
CA ASP A 227 -6.84 -3.56 7.01
C ASP A 227 -7.60 -2.41 7.66
N TYR A 228 -7.89 -2.52 8.94
CA TYR A 228 -8.52 -1.49 9.75
C TYR A 228 -8.15 -1.67 11.22
N PHE A 229 -8.33 -0.62 12.02
CA PHE A 229 -8.14 -0.72 13.46
C PHE A 229 -9.48 -0.92 14.18
N PHE A 230 -9.48 -1.78 15.19
CA PHE A 230 -10.57 -1.96 16.14
C PHE A 230 -10.00 -2.26 17.52
N GLY A 231 -10.43 -1.57 18.57
CA GLY A 231 -9.85 -1.74 19.92
C GLY A 231 -8.34 -1.55 19.97
N ASN A 232 -7.81 -0.62 19.16
CA ASN A 232 -6.37 -0.34 19.01
C ASN A 232 -5.51 -1.53 18.56
N LYS A 233 -6.14 -2.51 17.89
CA LYS A 233 -5.46 -3.59 17.19
C LYS A 233 -5.74 -3.49 15.70
N LEU A 234 -4.73 -3.81 14.90
CA LEU A 234 -4.88 -3.94 13.46
C LEU A 234 -5.56 -5.27 13.14
N TYR A 235 -6.61 -5.22 12.34
CA TYR A 235 -7.31 -6.36 11.78
C TYR A 235 -7.19 -6.32 10.27
N SER A 236 -7.14 -7.50 9.66
CA SER A 236 -7.30 -7.66 8.22
C SER A 236 -8.64 -8.34 7.96
N THR A 237 -9.34 -7.93 6.91
CA THR A 237 -10.56 -8.62 6.48
C THR A 237 -10.52 -8.92 5.00
N ILE A 238 -11.11 -10.07 4.65
CA ILE A 238 -11.32 -10.53 3.29
C ILE A 238 -12.81 -10.48 2.99
N ILE A 239 -13.13 -9.89 1.85
CA ILE A 239 -14.48 -9.70 1.35
C ILE A 239 -14.54 -10.35 -0.02
N ARG A 240 -15.49 -11.26 -0.24
CA ARG A 240 -15.75 -11.79 -1.59
C ARG A 240 -16.58 -10.76 -2.36
N LYS A 241 -16.23 -10.49 -3.60
CA LYS A 241 -17.00 -9.55 -4.43
C LYS A 241 -18.39 -10.09 -4.70
N GLY A 242 -19.38 -9.21 -4.70
CA GLY A 242 -20.79 -9.57 -4.91
C GLY A 242 -21.52 -10.07 -3.67
N VAL A 243 -20.84 -10.23 -2.52
CA VAL A 243 -21.49 -10.36 -1.22
C VAL A 243 -21.31 -9.08 -0.39
N ASN A 244 -22.34 -8.75 0.38
CA ASN A 244 -22.41 -7.51 1.18
C ASN A 244 -21.83 -7.68 2.60
N HIS A 245 -21.06 -8.73 2.87
CA HIS A 245 -20.45 -8.96 4.18
C HIS A 245 -19.05 -9.53 4.03
N SER A 246 -18.23 -9.37 5.08
CA SER A 246 -16.91 -9.99 5.16
C SER A 246 -17.04 -11.50 5.38
N ILE A 247 -16.18 -12.27 4.73
CA ILE A 247 -16.13 -13.73 4.91
C ILE A 247 -15.09 -14.13 5.97
N MET A 248 -14.17 -13.22 6.31
CA MET A 248 -13.15 -13.41 7.33
C MET A 248 -12.69 -12.07 7.90
N THR A 249 -12.48 -12.00 9.21
CA THR A 249 -11.78 -10.90 9.87
C THR A 249 -10.85 -11.42 10.96
N GLY A 250 -9.67 -10.82 11.11
CA GLY A 250 -8.66 -11.25 12.08
C GLY A 250 -7.25 -11.26 11.51
N ALA A 251 -6.38 -12.00 12.19
CA ALA A 251 -5.08 -12.36 11.65
C ALA A 251 -5.27 -13.37 10.51
N LEU A 252 -4.81 -13.02 9.31
CA LEU A 252 -4.87 -13.93 8.15
C LEU A 252 -3.70 -14.90 8.28
N LYS A 253 -3.99 -16.19 8.45
CA LYS A 253 -2.96 -17.22 8.59
C LYS A 253 -2.99 -18.15 7.40
N ASN A 254 -1.81 -18.53 6.90
CA ASN A 254 -1.76 -19.64 5.96
C ASN A 254 -2.05 -20.96 6.67
N ASP A 255 -2.65 -21.89 5.96
CA ASP A 255 -3.07 -23.17 6.51
C ASP A 255 -1.93 -24.16 6.73
N PHE A 256 -0.81 -23.97 6.02
CA PHE A 256 0.30 -24.90 6.01
C PHE A 256 1.18 -24.70 7.24
N PHE A 257 1.61 -23.47 7.52
CA PHE A 257 2.49 -23.15 8.65
C PHE A 257 1.77 -22.48 9.82
N GLY A 258 0.52 -22.05 9.67
CA GLY A 258 -0.19 -21.26 10.69
C GLY A 258 0.40 -19.86 10.93
N ILE A 259 1.28 -19.39 10.03
CA ILE A 259 1.94 -18.07 10.12
C ILE A 259 1.03 -16.96 9.60
N ASP A 260 1.12 -15.81 10.24
CA ASP A 260 0.44 -14.58 9.83
C ASP A 260 0.94 -14.14 8.45
N LEU A 261 -0.01 -13.80 7.58
CA LEU A 261 0.19 -13.35 6.22
C LEU A 261 -0.03 -11.85 6.14
N PHE A 262 1.01 -11.14 5.70
CA PHE A 262 0.93 -9.72 5.38
C PHE A 262 0.91 -9.56 3.87
N PHE A 263 -0.23 -9.14 3.31
CA PHE A 263 -0.37 -8.93 1.88
C PHE A 263 0.02 -7.50 1.50
N GLN A 264 0.88 -7.37 0.49
CA GLN A 264 1.35 -6.08 -0.02
C GLN A 264 0.87 -5.77 -1.44
N SER A 265 0.58 -6.80 -2.25
CA SER A 265 0.18 -6.61 -3.65
C SER A 265 -0.56 -7.82 -4.20
N VAL A 266 -0.96 -7.74 -5.46
CA VAL A 266 -1.53 -8.84 -6.24
C VAL A 266 -0.74 -9.03 -7.53
N ILE A 267 -0.43 -10.27 -7.87
CA ILE A 267 0.19 -10.66 -9.14
C ILE A 267 -0.62 -11.80 -9.74
N ASN A 268 -1.06 -11.68 -11.00
CA ASN A 268 -1.82 -12.71 -11.71
C ASN A 268 -3.04 -13.21 -10.91
N ASN A 269 -3.76 -12.29 -10.28
CA ASN A 269 -4.92 -12.60 -9.44
C ASN A 269 -4.60 -13.41 -8.17
N GLU A 270 -3.35 -13.35 -7.70
CA GLU A 270 -2.87 -13.97 -6.46
C GLU A 270 -2.39 -12.89 -5.50
N PHE A 271 -2.78 -13.00 -4.23
CA PHE A 271 -2.22 -12.13 -3.21
C PHE A 271 -0.74 -12.46 -3.02
N VAL A 272 0.09 -11.43 -2.84
CA VAL A 272 1.52 -11.58 -2.59
C VAL A 272 1.81 -11.24 -1.15
N SER A 273 2.42 -12.18 -0.46
CA SER A 273 2.95 -12.02 0.90
C SER A 273 4.44 -12.35 0.92
N TYR A 274 5.08 -12.09 2.04
CA TYR A 274 6.45 -12.50 2.28
C TYR A 274 6.63 -12.86 3.76
N PHE A 275 7.66 -13.65 4.05
CA PHE A 275 8.06 -13.93 5.42
C PHE A 275 9.58 -13.92 5.54
N SER A 276 10.06 -13.64 6.76
CA SER A 276 11.49 -13.58 7.07
C SER A 276 12.10 -14.99 7.08
N PRO A 277 13.34 -15.17 6.61
CA PRO A 277 14.12 -16.40 6.81
C PRO A 277 14.17 -16.89 8.25
N LEU A 278 14.19 -15.96 9.22
CA LEU A 278 14.18 -16.29 10.65
C LEU A 278 12.96 -17.14 11.04
N LEU A 279 11.83 -16.97 10.35
CA LEU A 279 10.64 -17.76 10.59
C LEU A 279 10.79 -19.21 10.14
N ILE A 280 11.54 -19.47 9.06
CA ILE A 280 11.86 -20.85 8.66
C ILE A 280 12.67 -21.52 9.75
N LYS A 281 13.72 -20.83 10.22
CA LYS A 281 14.58 -21.35 11.28
C LYS A 281 13.76 -21.73 12.50
N LYS A 282 12.84 -20.86 12.93
CA LYS A 282 11.90 -21.14 14.02
C LYS A 282 11.03 -22.39 13.75
N LEU A 283 10.40 -22.48 12.58
CA LEU A 283 9.52 -23.61 12.23
C LEU A 283 10.27 -24.94 12.07
N VAL A 284 11.56 -24.91 11.68
CA VAL A 284 12.37 -26.11 11.45
C VAL A 284 13.10 -26.56 12.71
N GLU A 285 13.61 -25.64 13.52
CA GLU A 285 14.45 -25.95 14.69
C GLU A 285 13.65 -25.99 16.00
N GLU A 286 12.70 -25.07 16.20
CA GLU A 286 11.97 -24.93 17.47
C GLU A 286 10.63 -25.69 17.49
N GLU A 287 9.96 -25.81 16.33
CA GLU A 287 8.69 -26.54 16.17
C GLU A 287 8.75 -27.61 15.06
N PRO A 288 9.72 -28.55 15.11
CA PRO A 288 10.01 -29.44 14.00
C PRO A 288 8.83 -30.36 13.67
N SER A 289 8.26 -30.15 12.49
CA SER A 289 7.34 -31.07 11.83
C SER A 289 8.04 -31.74 10.65
N ASN A 290 7.88 -33.06 10.51
CA ASN A 290 8.37 -33.79 9.33
C ASN A 290 7.80 -33.20 8.02
N GLU A 291 6.59 -32.66 8.06
CA GLU A 291 5.97 -32.00 6.91
C GLU A 291 6.66 -30.68 6.56
N TYR A 292 7.01 -29.86 7.56
CA TYR A 292 7.71 -28.58 7.33
C TYR A 292 9.11 -28.81 6.79
N ILE A 293 9.86 -29.74 7.39
CA ILE A 293 11.22 -30.08 6.96
C ILE A 293 11.21 -30.60 5.52
N THR A 294 10.28 -31.49 5.19
CA THR A 294 10.14 -32.04 3.83
C THR A 294 9.80 -30.92 2.85
N PHE A 295 8.83 -30.08 3.18
CA PHE A 295 8.41 -28.96 2.34
C PHE A 295 9.57 -27.99 2.07
N PHE A 296 10.28 -27.53 3.10
CA PHE A 296 11.41 -26.61 2.91
C PHE A 296 12.56 -27.27 2.15
N ARG A 297 12.79 -28.58 2.32
CA ARG A 297 13.79 -29.33 1.54
C ARG A 297 13.46 -29.34 0.05
N GLU A 298 12.22 -29.69 -0.29
CA GLU A 298 11.75 -29.78 -1.68
C GLU A 298 11.81 -28.45 -2.42
N HIS A 299 11.72 -27.33 -1.67
CA HIS A 299 11.79 -25.97 -2.23
C HIS A 299 13.20 -25.34 -2.10
N GLY A 300 14.20 -26.07 -1.64
CA GLY A 300 15.58 -25.58 -1.50
C GLY A 300 15.74 -24.48 -0.44
N LEU A 301 14.92 -24.51 0.61
CA LEU A 301 14.83 -23.51 1.66
C LEU A 301 15.42 -23.98 3.01
N LEU A 302 15.93 -25.21 3.11
CA LEU A 302 16.54 -25.70 4.36
C LEU A 302 17.84 -24.98 4.73
N ASP A 303 18.61 -24.54 3.74
CA ASP A 303 19.90 -23.88 3.96
C ASP A 303 19.76 -22.35 4.07
N VAL A 304 18.53 -21.85 4.12
CA VAL A 304 18.22 -20.43 4.27
C VAL A 304 18.52 -19.99 5.71
N ASN A 305 19.33 -18.95 5.85
CA ASN A 305 19.71 -18.33 7.12
C ASN A 305 19.13 -16.91 7.25
N GLU A 306 19.32 -16.30 8.41
CA GLU A 306 18.77 -14.98 8.75
C GLU A 306 19.28 -13.83 7.87
N ASP A 307 20.42 -13.99 7.20
CA ASP A 307 20.98 -13.00 6.28
C ASP A 307 20.40 -13.07 4.87
N ASN A 308 19.60 -14.09 4.56
CA ASN A 308 18.97 -14.21 3.26
C ASN A 308 17.83 -13.19 3.08
N ASN A 309 17.43 -12.99 1.82
CA ASN A 309 16.28 -12.16 1.51
C ASN A 309 14.98 -12.79 2.02
N PRO A 310 13.93 -11.98 2.30
CA PRO A 310 12.60 -12.48 2.55
C PRO A 310 12.09 -13.40 1.43
N ILE A 311 11.33 -14.42 1.83
CA ILE A 311 10.75 -15.36 0.88
C ILE A 311 9.38 -14.86 0.48
N VAL A 312 9.18 -14.73 -0.83
CA VAL A 312 7.93 -14.27 -1.40
C VAL A 312 6.99 -15.46 -1.60
N MET A 313 5.71 -15.25 -1.30
CA MET A 313 4.66 -16.23 -1.51
C MET A 313 3.54 -15.65 -2.35
N LYS A 314 2.98 -16.48 -3.23
CA LYS A 314 1.71 -16.20 -3.88
C LYS A 314 0.64 -17.04 -3.19
N CYS A 315 -0.41 -16.37 -2.73
CA CYS A 315 -1.49 -16.97 -1.97
C CYS A 315 -2.77 -16.89 -2.78
N LYS A 316 -3.47 -18.02 -2.86
CA LYS A 316 -4.86 -18.10 -3.33
C LYS A 316 -5.72 -18.70 -2.23
N PHE A 317 -6.96 -18.26 -2.15
CA PHE A 317 -7.95 -18.98 -1.34
C PHE A 317 -8.17 -20.38 -1.93
N LYS A 318 -8.28 -21.40 -1.07
CA LYS A 318 -8.80 -22.69 -1.55
C LYS A 318 -10.20 -22.45 -2.09
N LYS A 319 -10.47 -22.94 -3.31
CA LYS A 319 -11.85 -23.19 -3.74
C LYS A 319 -12.39 -24.29 -2.83
N ASN A 320 -13.01 -23.91 -1.73
CA ASN A 320 -13.71 -24.86 -0.87
C ASN A 320 -15.22 -24.67 -1.07
N GLU A 321 -15.85 -25.77 -1.46
CA GLU A 321 -17.28 -26.04 -1.43
C GLU A 321 -17.79 -25.72 -0.02
N GLY A 322 -18.49 -24.59 0.15
CA GLY A 322 -19.00 -24.17 1.47
C GLY A 322 -19.03 -22.66 1.73
N ILE A 323 -18.42 -21.84 0.86
CA ILE A 323 -18.60 -20.37 0.88
C ILE A 323 -19.96 -19.97 0.25
N ASP A 324 -20.71 -20.94 -0.29
CA ASP A 324 -22.04 -20.77 -0.87
C ASP A 324 -23.18 -21.23 0.09
N GLN A 325 -22.94 -21.31 1.41
CA GLN A 325 -23.99 -21.58 2.41
C GLN A 325 -24.32 -20.37 3.27
#